data_AF-A0A1B7NK65-F1
#
_entry.id   AF-A0A1B7NK65-F1
#
_cell.length_a   1.000
_cell.length_b   1.000
_cell.length_c   1.000
_cell.angle_alpha   90.00
_cell.angle_beta   90.00
_cell.angle_gamma   90.00
#
_symmetry.space_group_name_H-M   'P 1'
#
loop_
_entity.id
_entity.type
_entity.pdbx_description
1 polymer ?
#
loop_
_entity_poly.entity_id
_entity_poly.type
_entity_poly.pdbx_seq_one_letter_code
_entity_poly.pdbx_strand_id
1 'polypeptide(L)' 'MTFYDGGLGACGTNVDTHSELAIALPVGLMGNRSNDNPLCGKTVTIKFRGKTATATVKDKCMGC' A
#
# COMPACT_ATOMS: atom_id res chain seq x y z
N MET A 1 -0.38 6.42 -11.01
CA MET A 1 0.10 5.18 -10.38
C MET A 1 1.60 5.18 -10.49
N THR A 2 2.30 5.14 -9.37
CA THR A 2 3.76 5.10 -9.26
C THR A 2 4.18 3.76 -8.66
N PHE A 3 5.48 3.45 -8.69
CA PHE A 3 6.07 2.26 -8.06
C PHE A 3 7.16 2.69 -7.07
N TYR A 4 7.40 1.86 -6.08
CA TYR A 4 8.45 2.03 -5.07
C TYR A 4 9.10 0.66 -4.82
N ASP A 5 10.33 0.66 -4.31
CA ASP A 5 11.01 -0.58 -3.90
C ASP A 5 10.58 -1.00 -2.50
N GLY A 6 10.73 -2.30 -2.22
CA GLY A 6 10.40 -2.90 -0.93
C GLY A 6 11.21 -2.35 0.25
N GLY A 7 10.85 -2.78 1.45
CA GLY A 7 11.44 -2.30 2.71
C GLY A 7 10.47 -2.42 3.87
N LEU A 8 10.77 -1.74 4.99
CA LEU A 8 9.83 -1.67 6.11
C LEU A 8 8.71 -0.67 5.77
N GLY A 9 7.50 -1.17 5.52
CA GLY A 9 6.34 -0.32 5.22
C GLY A 9 5.76 0.36 6.47
N ALA A 10 4.98 1.41 6.26
CA ALA A 10 4.32 2.16 7.33
C ALA A 10 3.36 1.33 8.19
N CYS A 11 2.92 0.16 7.70
CA CYS A 11 2.14 -0.80 8.49
C CYS A 11 2.97 -1.64 9.46
N GLY A 12 4.28 -1.38 9.58
CA GLY A 12 5.18 -2.10 10.48
C GLY A 12 5.54 -3.51 9.99
N THR A 13 5.28 -3.81 8.72
CA THR A 13 5.62 -5.10 8.10
C THR A 13 6.55 -4.87 6.91
N ASN A 14 7.42 -5.83 6.63
CA ASN A 14 8.22 -5.78 5.43
C ASN A 14 7.34 -5.93 4.19
N VAL A 15 7.67 -5.11 3.20
CA VAL A 15 7.13 -5.13 1.85
C VAL A 15 8.16 -5.78 0.94
N ASP A 16 7.81 -6.90 0.33
CA ASP A 16 8.61 -7.57 -0.70
C ASP A 16 8.00 -7.32 -2.09
N THR A 17 8.43 -6.25 -2.75
CA THR A 17 7.90 -5.86 -4.07
C THR A 17 8.21 -6.84 -5.21
N HIS A 18 9.00 -7.89 -4.96
CA HIS A 18 9.29 -8.93 -5.94
C HIS A 18 8.30 -10.10 -5.90
N SER A 19 7.81 -10.47 -4.71
CA SER A 19 6.96 -11.65 -4.52
C SER A 19 5.52 -11.32 -4.14
N GLU A 20 5.23 -10.09 -3.68
CA GLU A 20 3.89 -9.68 -3.28
C GLU A 20 3.39 -8.40 -3.96
N LEU A 21 2.07 -8.37 -4.18
CA LEU A 21 1.36 -7.18 -4.65
C LEU A 21 1.01 -6.31 -3.44
N ALA A 22 1.93 -5.40 -3.10
CA ALA A 22 1.75 -4.42 -2.04
C ALA A 22 1.51 -3.01 -2.59
N ILE A 23 0.74 -2.20 -1.89
CA ILE A 23 0.55 -0.78 -2.22
C ILE A 23 0.75 0.14 -1.03
N ALA A 24 1.12 1.38 -1.37
CA ALA A 24 1.08 2.51 -0.46
C ALA A 24 -0.20 3.30 -0.68
N LEU A 25 -0.95 3.60 0.39
CA LEU A 25 -2.07 4.51 0.34
C LEU A 25 -1.63 5.95 0.65
N PRO A 26 -2.27 6.98 0.07
CA PRO A 26 -1.97 8.37 0.39
C PRO A 26 -2.31 8.67 1.85
N VAL A 27 -1.56 9.59 2.45
CA VAL A 27 -1.75 10.03 3.85
C VAL A 27 -3.17 10.54 4.10
N GLY A 28 -3.84 11.12 3.10
CA GLY A 28 -5.24 11.55 3.22
C GLY A 28 -6.23 10.40 3.47
N LEU A 29 -5.93 9.18 3.01
CA LEU A 29 -6.78 8.00 3.23
C LEU A 29 -6.38 7.23 4.50
N MET A 30 -5.08 7.06 4.75
CA MET A 30 -4.61 6.37 5.96
C MET A 30 -4.69 7.26 7.21
N GLY A 31 -4.65 8.57 7.06
CA GLY A 31 -4.55 9.50 8.17
C GLY A 31 -3.21 9.44 8.90
N ASN A 32 -3.21 9.92 10.14
CA ASN A 32 -1.98 10.10 10.91
C ASN A 32 -1.36 8.79 11.41
N ARG A 33 -2.17 7.75 11.66
CA ARG A 33 -1.67 6.45 12.15
C ARG A 33 -0.93 5.70 11.04
N SER A 34 0.27 5.23 11.35
CA SER A 34 1.07 4.38 10.46
C SER A 34 0.95 2.92 10.91
N ASN A 35 1.64 2.54 11.99
CA ASN A 35 1.53 1.20 12.58
C ASN A 35 0.11 0.96 13.10
N ASP A 36 -0.36 -0.28 12.98
CA ASP A 36 -1.70 -0.72 13.39
C ASP A 36 -2.84 0.12 12.79
N ASN A 37 -2.61 0.72 11.62
CA ASN A 37 -3.68 1.38 10.90
C ASN A 37 -4.75 0.35 10.51
N PRO A 38 -6.05 0.63 10.70
CA PRO A 38 -7.12 -0.31 10.34
C PRO A 38 -7.16 -0.66 8.84
N LEU A 39 -6.49 0.12 7.98
CA LEU A 39 -6.34 -0.17 6.57
C LEU A 39 -5.18 -1.13 6.26
N CYS A 40 -4.23 -1.31 7.18
CA CYS A 40 -3.14 -2.26 7.00
C CYS A 40 -3.67 -3.68 6.84
N GLY A 41 -3.12 -4.42 5.88
CA GLY A 41 -3.54 -5.78 5.56
C GLY A 41 -4.87 -5.88 4.81
N LYS A 42 -5.58 -4.77 4.56
CA LYS A 42 -6.74 -4.79 3.67
C LYS A 42 -6.30 -4.90 2.21
N THR A 43 -7.14 -5.54 1.41
CA THR A 43 -6.95 -5.63 -0.03
C THR A 43 -7.74 -4.55 -0.75
N VAL A 44 -7.20 -4.09 -1.87
CA VAL A 44 -7.78 -3.05 -2.69
C VAL A 44 -7.69 -3.47 -4.15
N THR A 45 -8.79 -3.21 -4.85
CA THR A 45 -8.92 -3.54 -6.27
C THR A 45 -8.58 -2.32 -7.11
N ILE A 46 -7.48 -2.41 -7.85
CA ILE A 46 -6.97 -1.38 -8.73
C ILE A 46 -7.53 -1.66 -10.13
N LYS A 47 -8.27 -0.71 -10.68
CA LYS A 47 -8.77 -0.77 -12.06
C LYS A 47 -8.10 0.30 -12.89
N PHE A 48 -7.37 -0.10 -13.93
CA PHE A 48 -6.68 0.83 -14.83
C PHE A 48 -6.70 0.31 -16.27
N ARG A 49 -7.22 1.12 -17.20
CA ARG A 49 -7.29 0.80 -18.64
C ARG A 49 -7.83 -0.61 -18.95
N GLY A 50 -8.92 -1.01 -18.28
CA GLY A 50 -9.56 -2.32 -18.47
C GLY A 50 -8.86 -3.49 -17.77
N LYS A 51 -7.69 -3.29 -17.14
CA LYS A 51 -7.04 -4.28 -16.29
C LYS A 51 -7.48 -4.11 -14.84
N THR A 52 -7.66 -5.22 -14.15
CA THR A 52 -8.00 -5.26 -12.72
C THR A 52 -6.92 -6.06 -11.99
N ALA A 53 -6.39 -5.50 -10.91
CA ALA A 53 -5.46 -6.17 -10.02
C ALA A 53 -5.90 -5.98 -8.57
N THR A 54 -5.57 -6.92 -7.69
CA THR A 54 -5.83 -6.82 -6.26
C THR A 54 -4.49 -6.79 -5.54
N ALA A 55 -4.32 -5.84 -4.62
CA ALA A 55 -3.09 -5.67 -3.85
C ALA A 55 -3.40 -5.36 -2.39
N THR A 56 -2.44 -5.60 -1.51
CA THR A 56 -2.57 -5.43 -0.06
C THR A 56 -1.96 -4.09 0.37
N VAL A 57 -2.66 -3.36 1.24
CA VAL A 57 -2.12 -2.13 1.84
C VAL A 57 -1.05 -2.50 2.86
N LYS A 58 0.18 -2.07 2.60
CA LYS A 58 1.31 -2.26 3.53
C LYS A 58 2.09 -0.99 3.85
N ASP A 59 1.86 0.09 3.09
CA ASP A 59 2.62 1.32 3.26
C ASP A 59 1.75 2.57 3.15
N LYS A 60 2.32 3.70 3.57
CA LYS A 60 1.69 5.02 3.56
C LYS A 60 2.58 5.99 2.79
N CYS A 61 2.05 6.52 1.70
CA CYS A 61 2.72 7.56 0.94
C CYS A 61 2.37 8.95 1.49
N MET A 62 3.37 9.68 1.97
CA MET A 62 3.20 11.04 2.52
C MET A 62 3.13 12.13 1.44
N GLY A 63 3.62 11.85 0.23
CA GLY A 63 3.65 12.77 -0.92
C GLY A 63 2.74 12.36 -2.07
N CYS A 64 1.82 11.42 -1.81
CA CYS A 64 0.71 11.03 -2.67
C CYS A 64 -0.59 11.58 -2.04
#